data_AF-A0A941ZQD2-F1
#
_entry.id   AF-A0A941ZQD2-F1
#
_cell.length_a   1.000
_cell.length_b   1.000
_cell.length_c   1.000
_cell.angle_alpha   90.00
_cell.angle_beta   90.00
_cell.angle_gamma   90.00
#
_symmetry.space_group_name_H-M   'P 1'
#
loop_
_entity.id
_entity.type
_entity.pdbx_description
1 polymer ?
#
loop_
_entity_poly.entity_id
_entity_poly.type
_entity_poly.pdbx_seq_one_letter_code
_entity_poly.pdbx_strand_id
1 'polypeptide(L)'
;MRWRSESGVAPPKRVVIADDTMTADSAYRLAAEGTALLWRSDFQNARQLLQALMRRIDRPRKVRRKPEAADPAPGAAFHRHRQAQAQRAHTLSMLLIPVEADYAIPLRRAPDVRLACTEAWG
;
A
#
# COMPACT_ATOMS: atom_id res chain seq x y z
N MET A 1 7.83 20.23 3.11
CA MET A 1 8.02 18.77 3.24
C MET A 1 8.21 18.19 1.84
N ARG A 2 9.31 17.49 1.58
CA ARG A 2 9.62 16.88 0.28
C ARG A 2 9.21 15.41 0.33
N TRP A 3 8.34 14.97 -0.58
CA TRP A 3 8.01 13.55 -0.73
C TRP A 3 9.27 12.75 -1.06
N ARG A 4 9.47 11.64 -0.36
CA ARG A 4 10.55 10.67 -0.62
C ARG A 4 9.92 9.32 -0.95
N SER A 5 10.31 8.77 -2.10
CA SER A 5 9.98 7.42 -2.53
C SER A 5 11.25 6.79 -3.10
N GLU A 6 11.66 5.67 -2.54
CA GLU A 6 12.82 4.90 -3.01
C GLU A 6 12.62 4.45 -4.47
N SER A 7 11.40 4.07 -4.82
CA SER A 7 11.00 3.65 -6.16
C SER A 7 10.72 4.82 -7.12
N GLY A 8 11.03 6.06 -6.72
CA GLY A 8 10.85 7.26 -7.56
C GLY A 8 9.39 7.62 -7.85
N VAL A 9 8.44 7.09 -7.07
CA VAL A 9 7.01 7.30 -7.29
C VAL A 9 6.65 8.73 -6.90
N ALA A 10 5.90 9.41 -7.76
CA ALA A 10 5.37 10.75 -7.49
C ALA A 10 4.46 10.75 -6.24
N PRO A 11 4.35 11.88 -5.51
CA PRO A 11 3.43 11.98 -4.39
C PRO A 11 1.98 11.71 -4.86
N PRO A 12 1.16 11.02 -4.05
CA PRO A 12 -0.25 10.82 -4.35
C PRO A 12 -0.98 12.14 -4.56
N LYS A 13 -1.84 12.21 -5.58
CA LYS A 13 -2.64 13.42 -5.87
C LYS A 13 -3.71 13.70 -4.84
N ARG A 14 -4.19 12.65 -4.16
CA ARG A 14 -5.23 12.71 -3.14
C ARG A 14 -4.78 11.95 -1.90
N VAL A 15 -4.95 12.58 -0.75
CA VAL A 15 -4.67 12.00 0.56
C VAL A 15 -5.90 12.22 1.43
N VAL A 16 -6.34 11.19 2.15
CA VAL A 16 -7.38 11.30 3.18
C VAL A 16 -6.84 10.78 4.51
N ILE A 17 -7.33 11.34 5.61
CA ILE A 17 -7.02 10.80 6.94
C ILE A 17 -7.79 9.50 7.14
N ALA A 18 -7.11 8.49 7.68
CA ALA A 18 -7.68 7.22 8.05
C ALA A 18 -7.30 6.87 9.50
N ASP A 19 -8.19 6.20 10.18
CA ASP A 19 -8.03 5.70 11.54
C ASP A 19 -8.75 4.36 11.71
N ASP A 20 -8.83 3.86 12.95
CA ASP A 20 -9.45 2.60 13.31
C ASP A 20 -10.97 2.53 13.11
N THR A 21 -11.63 3.64 12.74
CA THR A 21 -13.03 3.62 12.31
C THR A 21 -13.19 3.25 10.84
N MET A 22 -12.13 3.34 10.03
CA MET A 22 -12.19 3.03 8.60
C MET A 22 -12.17 1.52 8.35
N THR A 23 -13.22 1.02 7.70
CA THR A 23 -13.29 -0.39 7.31
C THR A 23 -12.26 -0.72 6.23
N ALA A 24 -11.69 -1.92 6.30
CA ALA A 24 -10.70 -2.37 5.33
C ALA A 24 -11.24 -2.48 3.89
N ASP A 25 -12.55 -2.67 3.70
CA ASP A 25 -13.19 -2.62 2.36
C ASP A 25 -13.29 -1.20 1.80
N SER A 26 -13.47 -0.19 2.66
CA SER A 26 -13.48 1.22 2.23
C SER A 26 -12.07 1.70 1.95
N ALA A 27 -11.11 1.34 2.82
CA ALA A 27 -9.69 1.58 2.60
C ALA A 27 -9.20 0.95 1.29
N TYR A 28 -9.59 -0.30 1.01
CA TYR A 28 -9.22 -0.98 -0.23
C TYR A 28 -9.75 -0.26 -1.48
N ARG A 29 -11.02 0.18 -1.47
CA ARG A 29 -11.61 0.92 -2.60
C ARG A 29 -10.86 2.22 -2.86
N LEU A 30 -10.64 3.03 -1.82
CA LEU A 30 -9.90 4.29 -1.93
C LEU A 30 -8.46 4.06 -2.44
N ALA A 31 -7.76 3.08 -1.90
CA ALA A 31 -6.40 2.74 -2.32
C ALA A 31 -6.35 2.26 -3.78
N ALA A 32 -7.31 1.42 -4.21
CA ALA A 32 -7.39 0.95 -5.59
C ALA A 32 -7.73 2.06 -6.59
N GLU A 33 -8.43 3.10 -6.15
CA GLU A 33 -8.70 4.34 -6.90
C GLU A 33 -7.50 5.32 -6.91
N GLY A 34 -6.40 4.99 -6.21
CA GLY A 34 -5.20 5.83 -6.12
C GLY A 34 -5.30 6.94 -5.06
N THR A 35 -6.21 6.82 -4.10
CA THR A 35 -6.28 7.71 -2.93
C THR A 35 -5.40 7.17 -1.82
N ALA A 36 -4.42 7.98 -1.39
CA ALA A 36 -3.59 7.63 -0.25
C ALA A 36 -4.33 7.84 1.07
N LEU A 37 -4.08 6.93 2.01
CA LEU A 37 -4.67 6.88 3.34
C LEU A 37 -3.57 7.22 4.34
N LEU A 38 -3.60 8.43 4.90
CA LEU A 38 -2.70 8.83 5.97
C LEU A 38 -3.25 8.31 7.30
N TRP A 39 -2.62 7.28 7.83
CA TRP A 39 -3.04 6.64 9.07
C TRP A 39 -2.67 7.48 10.30
N ARG A 40 -3.65 7.73 11.19
CA ARG A 40 -3.50 8.61 12.37
C ARG A 40 -3.89 7.97 13.71
N SER A 41 -4.10 6.66 13.73
CA SER A 41 -4.42 5.90 14.95
C SER A 41 -3.19 5.10 15.43
N ASP A 42 -3.37 3.84 15.78
CA ASP A 42 -2.31 2.97 16.30
C ASP A 42 -1.51 2.26 15.20
N PHE A 43 -0.20 2.07 15.39
CA PHE A 43 0.69 1.44 14.42
C PHE A 43 0.34 -0.04 14.15
N GLN A 44 -0.03 -0.79 15.18
CA GLN A 44 -0.40 -2.19 15.01
C GLN A 44 -1.69 -2.32 14.21
N ASN A 45 -2.64 -1.39 14.38
CA ASN A 45 -3.86 -1.36 13.58
C ASN A 45 -3.54 -1.00 12.11
N ALA A 46 -2.59 -0.09 11.85
CA ALA A 46 -2.11 0.18 10.49
C ALA A 46 -1.54 -1.08 9.83
N ARG A 47 -0.71 -1.84 10.57
CA ARG A 47 -0.14 -3.10 10.10
C ARG A 47 -1.21 -4.16 9.85
N GLN A 48 -2.23 -4.25 10.72
CA GLN A 48 -3.37 -5.14 10.51
C GLN A 48 -4.18 -4.74 9.27
N LEU A 49 -4.41 -3.45 9.05
CA LEU A 49 -5.05 -2.94 7.85
C LEU A 49 -4.25 -3.33 6.59
N LEU A 50 -2.93 -3.12 6.60
CA LEU A 50 -2.05 -3.54 5.50
C LEU A 50 -2.22 -5.03 5.16
N GLN A 51 -2.20 -5.89 6.17
CA GLN A 51 -2.44 -7.33 5.99
C GLN A 51 -3.84 -7.64 5.45
N ALA A 52 -4.84 -6.89 5.91
CA ALA A 52 -6.22 -7.02 5.44
C ALA A 52 -6.37 -6.57 3.97
N LEU A 53 -5.60 -5.58 3.52
CA LEU A 53 -5.53 -5.15 2.12
C LEU A 53 -4.81 -6.20 1.25
N MET A 54 -3.69 -6.75 1.71
CA MET A 54 -2.97 -7.82 1.01
C MET A 54 -3.89 -9.00 0.71
N ARG A 55 -4.62 -9.49 1.72
CA ARG A 55 -5.59 -10.60 1.56
C ARG A 55 -6.72 -10.28 0.57
N ARG A 56 -7.15 -9.00 0.50
CA ARG A 56 -8.22 -8.56 -0.41
C ARG A 56 -7.74 -8.50 -1.86
N ILE A 57 -6.52 -8.01 -2.09
CA ILE A 57 -5.90 -8.00 -3.43
C ILE A 57 -5.73 -9.42 -3.95
N ASP A 58 -5.30 -10.34 -3.09
CA ASP A 58 -5.05 -11.73 -3.45
C ASP A 58 -6.32 -12.58 -3.58
N ARG A 59 -7.47 -12.05 -3.13
CA ARG A 59 -8.72 -12.81 -3.16
C ARG A 59 -9.19 -12.97 -4.61
N PRO A 60 -9.32 -14.20 -5.13
CA PRO A 60 -9.91 -14.40 -6.44
C PRO A 60 -11.34 -13.86 -6.42
N ARG A 61 -11.61 -12.86 -7.28
CA ARG A 61 -12.94 -12.28 -7.43
C ARG A 61 -13.88 -13.43 -7.83
N LYS A 62 -14.89 -13.76 -7.01
CA LYS A 62 -15.88 -14.84 -7.25
C LYS A 62 -16.72 -14.67 -8.54
N VAL A 63 -16.47 -13.63 -9.32
CA VAL A 63 -17.07 -13.48 -10.64
C VAL A 63 -16.62 -14.67 -11.47
N ARG A 64 -17.58 -15.43 -12.02
CA ARG A 64 -17.37 -16.55 -12.95
C ARG A 64 -16.44 -16.08 -14.07
N ARG A 65 -15.12 -16.22 -13.89
CA ARG A 65 -14.14 -15.95 -14.94
C ARG A 65 -14.33 -17.05 -15.96
N LYS A 66 -14.92 -16.70 -17.11
CA LYS A 66 -14.82 -17.48 -18.33
C LYS A 66 -13.33 -17.78 -18.52
N PRO A 67 -12.91 -19.03 -18.82
CA PRO A 67 -11.50 -19.33 -19.01
C PRO A 67 -10.93 -18.34 -20.02
N GLU A 68 -9.99 -17.52 -19.54
CA GLU A 68 -9.33 -16.50 -20.36
C GLU A 68 -8.54 -17.28 -21.39
N ALA A 69 -8.89 -17.12 -22.67
CA ALA A 69 -8.20 -17.79 -23.77
C ALA A 69 -6.70 -17.50 -23.64
N ALA A 70 -5.87 -18.53 -23.82
CA ALA A 70 -4.43 -18.37 -23.78
C ALA A 70 -4.03 -17.32 -24.81
N ASP A 71 -3.52 -16.18 -24.33
CA ASP A 71 -3.00 -15.13 -25.19
C ASP A 71 -1.85 -15.73 -26.01
N PRO A 72 -1.97 -15.80 -27.35
CA PRO A 72 -1.03 -16.55 -28.18
C PRO A 72 0.33 -15.85 -28.33
N ALA A 73 0.49 -14.64 -27.79
CA ALA A 73 1.72 -13.87 -27.86
C ALA A 73 2.79 -14.41 -26.87
N PRO A 74 4.01 -14.70 -27.34
CA PRO A 74 5.15 -14.99 -26.47
C PRO A 74 5.32 -13.85 -25.44
N GLY A 75 5.43 -14.22 -24.15
CA GLY A 75 5.62 -13.24 -23.07
C GLY A 75 4.33 -12.64 -22.47
N ALA A 76 3.15 -12.89 -23.02
CA ALA A 76 1.90 -12.36 -22.48
C ALA A 76 1.64 -12.77 -21.01
N ALA A 77 2.02 -14.00 -20.62
CA ALA A 77 1.96 -14.45 -19.24
C ALA A 77 2.88 -13.64 -18.31
N PHE A 78 4.10 -13.31 -18.76
CA PHE A 78 5.05 -12.49 -18.02
C PHE A 78 4.54 -11.05 -17.86
N HIS A 79 4.04 -10.45 -18.94
CA HIS A 79 3.45 -9.12 -18.91
C HIS A 79 2.26 -9.05 -17.94
N ARG A 80 1.34 -10.02 -17.99
CA ARG A 80 0.21 -10.11 -17.04
C ARG A 80 0.68 -10.26 -15.59
N HIS A 81 1.68 -11.10 -15.34
CA HIS A 81 2.23 -11.26 -13.99
C HIS A 81 2.84 -9.96 -13.47
N ARG A 82 3.67 -9.29 -14.29
CA ARG A 82 4.30 -8.01 -13.94
C ARG A 82 3.27 -6.90 -13.71
N GLN A 83 2.22 -6.83 -14.54
CA GLN A 83 1.11 -5.90 -14.34
C GLN A 83 0.37 -6.16 -13.03
N ALA A 84 0.08 -7.42 -12.70
CA ALA A 84 -0.58 -7.78 -11.44
C ALA A 84 0.28 -7.40 -10.22
N GLN A 85 1.60 -7.65 -10.27
CA GLN A 85 2.53 -7.24 -9.22
C GLN A 85 2.62 -5.72 -9.08
N ALA A 86 2.67 -4.99 -10.19
CA ALA A 86 2.69 -3.53 -10.17
C ALA A 86 1.40 -2.95 -9.58
N GLN A 87 0.23 -3.48 -9.96
CA GLN A 87 -1.05 -3.05 -9.40
C GLN A 87 -1.17 -3.34 -7.90
N ARG A 88 -0.69 -4.52 -7.47
CA ARG A 88 -0.61 -4.90 -6.05
C ARG A 88 0.26 -3.91 -5.28
N ALA A 89 1.48 -3.67 -5.75
CA ALA A 89 2.42 -2.74 -5.13
C ALA A 89 1.81 -1.35 -5.03
N HIS A 90 1.26 -0.83 -6.14
CA HIS A 90 0.62 0.49 -6.17
C HIS A 90 -0.49 0.64 -5.12
N THR A 91 -1.38 -0.35 -5.03
CA THR A 91 -2.50 -0.32 -4.08
C THR A 91 -2.00 -0.34 -2.63
N LEU A 92 -1.01 -1.18 -2.31
CA LEU A 92 -0.47 -1.28 -0.95
C LEU A 92 0.32 -0.03 -0.55
N SER A 93 1.00 0.61 -1.50
CA SER A 93 1.72 1.88 -1.29
C SER A 93 0.82 3.06 -0.95
N MET A 94 -0.50 2.94 -1.10
CA MET A 94 -1.44 3.99 -0.72
C MET A 94 -1.67 4.08 0.79
N LEU A 95 -1.31 3.08 1.58
CA LEU A 95 -1.34 3.20 3.04
C LEU A 95 -0.08 3.89 3.54
N LEU A 96 -0.23 5.09 4.06
CA LEU A 96 0.85 5.94 4.55
C LEU A 96 0.81 6.04 6.08
N ILE A 97 1.99 6.10 6.69
CA ILE A 97 2.16 6.44 8.10
C ILE A 97 3.03 7.69 8.21
N PRO A 98 2.84 8.53 9.24
CA PRO A 98 3.73 9.65 9.49
C PRO A 98 5.10 9.15 9.95
N VAL A 99 6.15 9.82 9.48
CA VAL A 99 7.52 9.69 9.95
C VAL A 99 8.05 11.11 10.10
N GLU A 100 8.49 11.46 11.30
CA GLU A 100 9.03 12.77 11.63
C GLU A 100 10.49 12.92 11.14
N ALA A 101 11.02 14.14 11.23
CA ALA A 101 12.36 14.45 10.74
C ALA A 101 13.49 13.69 11.47
N ASP A 102 13.25 13.28 12.72
CA ASP A 102 14.15 12.46 13.53
C ASP A 102 13.90 10.94 13.33
N TYR A 103 13.15 10.57 12.29
CA TYR A 103 12.68 9.22 11.98
C TYR A 103 11.73 8.61 13.03
N ALA A 104 11.20 9.41 13.97
CA ALA A 104 10.17 8.92 14.88
C ALA A 104 8.85 8.67 14.12
N ILE A 105 8.15 7.61 14.50
CA ILE A 105 6.80 7.33 14.03
C ILE A 105 5.85 7.78 15.15
N PRO A 106 5.10 8.89 14.99
CA PRO A 106 4.26 9.46 16.05
C PRO A 106 2.91 8.72 16.17
N LEU A 107 2.95 7.38 16.14
CA LEU A 107 1.80 6.51 16.32
C LEU A 107 2.01 5.66 17.58
N ARG A 108 0.92 5.34 18.28
CA ARG A 108 0.98 4.45 19.45
C ARG A 108 1.53 3.08 19.03
N ARG A 109 2.37 2.50 19.90
CA ARG A 109 3.01 1.18 19.73
C ARG A 109 3.83 1.04 18.43
N ALA A 110 4.28 2.15 17.86
CA ALA A 110 5.26 2.11 16.78
C ALA A 110 6.62 1.62 17.32
N PRO A 111 7.34 0.79 16.56
CA PRO A 111 8.72 0.45 16.90
C PRO A 111 9.62 1.68 16.80
N ASP A 112 10.70 1.70 17.59
CA ASP A 112 11.76 2.68 17.40
C ASP A 112 12.60 2.28 16.19
N VAL A 113 12.50 3.05 15.10
CA VAL A 113 13.23 2.82 13.85
C VAL A 113 14.36 3.81 13.63
N ARG A 114 14.60 4.72 14.59
CA ARG A 114 15.50 5.86 14.40
C ARG A 114 16.92 5.42 14.06
N LEU A 115 17.47 4.49 14.84
CA LEU A 115 18.81 3.95 14.60
C LEU A 115 18.94 3.34 13.20
N ALA A 116 18.03 2.44 12.83
CA ALA A 116 18.06 1.78 11.53
C ALA A 116 17.89 2.79 10.37
N CYS A 117 17.03 3.79 10.54
CA CYS A 117 16.83 4.83 9.54
C CYS A 117 18.06 5.76 9.39
N THR A 118 18.67 6.17 10.50
CA THR A 118 19.92 6.95 10.52
C THR A 118 21.05 6.17 9.85
N GLU A 119 21.21 4.88 10.15
CA GLU A 119 22.23 4.04 9.51
C GLU A 119 22.01 3.88 8.00
N ALA A 120 20.75 3.79 7.55
CA ALA A 120 20.41 3.61 6.13
C ALA A 120 20.44 4.91 5.32
N TRP A 121 20.09 6.06 5.92
CA TRP A 121 19.82 7.31 5.20
C TRP A 121 20.55 8.55 5.73
N GLY A 122 21.34 8.43 6.81
CA GLY A 122 22.03 9.55 7.46
C GLY A 122 21.17 10.19 8.53
#